data_AF-A0A0W8E1A1-F1
#
_entry.id   AF-A0A0W8E1A1-F1
#
_cell.length_a   1.000
_cell.length_b   1.000
_cell.length_c   1.000
_cell.angle_alpha   90.00
_cell.angle_beta   90.00
_cell.angle_gamma   90.00
#
_symmetry.space_group_name_H-M   'P 1'
#
loop_
_entity.id
_entity.type
_entity.pdbx_description
1 polymer ?
#
loop_
_entity_poly.entity_id
_entity_poly.type
_entity_poly.pdbx_seq_one_letter_code
_entity_poly.pdbx_strand_id
1 'polypeptide(L)'
;MKDLIIIGGGPGGYVAAIRARQLGMSVVLIEKDRVGGVCLNRGCIPTKAYYRNALAMRDISNSSEFNIQVANVSFDMAGAKERKNKIVNNLFGGIEKLLQANGVERVTGKAELLDKNTVLVNGESIQGRNLLLASGSIPASLPIPGIDLPGVLNSDQMLELEQVPERLAVIGGGVIGLEFACIFNSFGSQVSILEFMPYLLNTMDNELGKRMLVFLKKQHIAVHTSASAEKIEKDADALKITVQGKKGIIEVPADIILQAGGRRPYTEGLGLEKLGIDIDASGFIKVNSSFSTNVEGIYAIGDVIGGFMLAHAASEEGIAAVENMAGHNTRVHYHAVPGCVFSIPEIASVGMSEEETRARGIEYRTGKFQFAANGKALTMGENDGIVKVLADQDDVIIGVHIIGPHASDLITEGTMMVKNRMKLTEIAGIIHPHPTLCETLMEAVLDVQGKAVHLNPPRS
;
A
#
# COMPACT_ATOMS: atom_id res chain seq x y z
N MET A 1 34.41 14.04 6.40
CA MET A 1 33.17 14.41 5.67
C MET A 1 32.71 13.21 4.87
N LYS A 2 31.44 12.82 4.98
CA LYS A 2 30.83 11.71 4.24
C LYS A 2 30.37 12.18 2.87
N ASP A 3 30.26 11.29 1.90
CA ASP A 3 29.69 11.65 0.59
C ASP A 3 28.17 11.80 0.67
N LEU A 4 27.52 10.99 1.51
CA LEU A 4 26.06 11.01 1.71
C LEU A 4 25.68 10.73 3.16
N ILE A 5 24.80 11.57 3.71
CA ILE A 5 24.06 11.31 4.95
C ILE A 5 22.61 11.06 4.59
N ILE A 6 22.03 9.97 5.06
CA ILE A 6 20.64 9.59 4.83
C ILE A 6 19.89 9.67 6.15
N ILE A 7 18.76 10.38 6.17
CA ILE A 7 17.90 10.52 7.35
C ILE A 7 16.63 9.71 7.15
N GLY A 8 16.50 8.63 7.91
CA GLY A 8 15.42 7.66 7.83
C GLY A 8 15.87 6.34 7.18
N GLY A 9 15.71 5.24 7.91
CA GLY A 9 16.09 3.89 7.52
C GLY A 9 14.92 3.06 6.94
N GLY A 10 13.88 3.70 6.42
CA GLY A 10 12.77 3.04 5.73
C GLY A 10 13.15 2.49 4.34
N PRO A 11 12.19 1.89 3.60
CA PRO A 11 12.44 1.29 2.28
C PRO A 11 13.19 2.17 1.28
N GLY A 12 12.93 3.48 1.25
CA GLY A 12 13.72 4.39 0.43
C GLY A 12 15.14 4.57 0.96
N GLY A 13 15.28 4.87 2.25
CA GLY A 13 16.56 5.22 2.86
C GLY A 13 17.57 4.08 2.95
N TYR A 14 17.19 2.89 3.42
CA TYR A 14 18.16 1.78 3.54
C TYR A 14 18.55 1.22 2.16
N VAL A 15 17.65 1.25 1.18
CA VAL A 15 17.96 0.86 -0.21
C VAL A 15 18.91 1.88 -0.84
N ALA A 16 18.64 3.17 -0.68
CA ALA A 16 19.54 4.24 -1.10
C ALA A 16 20.93 4.09 -0.45
N ALA A 17 21.00 3.75 0.84
CA ALA A 17 22.26 3.54 1.55
C ALA A 17 23.10 2.41 0.94
N ILE A 18 22.46 1.28 0.65
CA ILE A 18 23.11 0.14 0.01
C ILE A 18 23.56 0.51 -1.40
N ARG A 19 22.69 1.15 -2.20
CA ARG A 19 23.04 1.55 -3.57
C ARG A 19 24.21 2.53 -3.59
N ALA A 20 24.26 3.48 -2.66
CA ALA A 20 25.34 4.46 -2.55
C ALA A 20 26.67 3.79 -2.22
N ARG A 21 26.69 2.77 -1.34
CA ARG A 21 27.88 1.96 -1.06
C ARG A 21 28.34 1.17 -2.27
N GLN A 22 27.42 0.61 -3.06
CA GLN A 22 27.74 -0.10 -4.31
C GLN A 22 28.38 0.83 -5.36
N LEU A 23 28.04 2.12 -5.34
CA LEU A 23 28.64 3.16 -6.19
C LEU A 23 29.92 3.78 -5.57
N GLY A 24 30.43 3.23 -4.47
CA GLY A 24 31.69 3.65 -3.87
C GLY A 24 31.59 4.85 -2.91
N MET A 25 30.40 5.38 -2.63
CA MET A 25 30.21 6.51 -1.72
C MET A 25 30.46 6.12 -0.26
N SER A 26 30.99 7.03 0.55
CA SER A 26 30.97 6.90 2.01
C SER A 26 29.62 7.36 2.57
N VAL A 27 28.94 6.48 3.32
CA VAL A 27 27.53 6.67 3.71
C VAL A 27 27.37 6.60 5.22
N VAL A 28 26.58 7.53 5.78
CA VAL A 28 25.99 7.42 7.12
C VAL A 28 24.47 7.35 6.99
N LEU A 29 23.85 6.37 7.63
CA LEU A 29 22.40 6.24 7.75
C LEU A 29 21.97 6.53 9.19
N ILE A 30 21.13 7.55 9.36
CA ILE A 30 20.59 7.95 10.66
C ILE A 30 19.14 7.46 10.76
N GLU A 31 18.85 6.64 11.76
CA GLU A 31 17.49 6.12 12.04
C GLU A 31 17.20 6.25 13.54
N LYS A 32 16.06 6.82 13.91
CA LYS A 32 15.69 7.04 15.31
C LYS A 32 15.13 5.81 15.99
N ASP A 33 14.59 4.87 15.21
CA ASP A 33 13.95 3.65 15.67
C ASP A 33 14.63 2.43 15.03
N ARG A 34 13.88 1.58 14.30
CA ARG A 34 14.39 0.37 13.65
C ARG A 34 14.47 0.60 12.15
N VAL A 35 15.56 0.14 11.56
CA VAL A 35 15.71 0.07 10.09
C VAL A 35 14.59 -0.80 9.48
N GLY A 36 14.29 -0.55 8.20
CA GLY A 36 13.09 -1.03 7.52
C GLY A 36 11.88 -0.11 7.70
N GLY A 37 11.94 0.88 8.62
CA GLY A 37 10.95 1.95 8.79
C GLY A 37 9.53 1.43 9.02
N VAL A 38 8.54 2.22 8.60
CA VAL A 38 7.11 1.88 8.76
C VAL A 38 6.78 0.54 8.11
N CYS A 39 7.16 0.36 6.84
CA CYS A 39 6.73 -0.79 6.04
C CYS A 39 7.13 -2.14 6.68
N LEU A 40 8.36 -2.25 7.19
CA LEU A 40 8.81 -3.47 7.86
C LEU A 40 8.22 -3.61 9.26
N ASN A 41 8.28 -2.55 10.07
CA ASN A 41 8.09 -2.68 11.52
C ASN A 41 6.61 -2.57 11.94
N ARG A 42 5.81 -1.79 11.22
CA ARG A 42 4.44 -1.41 11.62
C ARG A 42 3.49 -1.14 10.44
N GLY A 43 3.76 -1.74 9.29
CA GLY A 43 3.02 -1.50 8.05
C GLY A 43 2.85 -2.76 7.22
N CYS A 44 3.49 -2.78 6.04
CA CYS A 44 3.37 -3.84 5.04
C CYS A 44 3.52 -5.25 5.62
N ILE A 45 4.68 -5.56 6.20
CA ILE A 45 5.04 -6.91 6.65
C ILE A 45 4.12 -7.42 7.76
N PRO A 46 3.90 -6.68 8.87
CA PRO A 46 3.04 -7.17 9.94
C PRO A 46 1.60 -7.35 9.50
N THR A 47 1.08 -6.43 8.68
CA THR A 47 -0.28 -6.56 8.13
C THR A 47 -0.41 -7.78 7.22
N LYS A 48 0.63 -8.07 6.41
CA LYS A 48 0.63 -9.23 5.50
C LYS A 48 0.81 -10.56 6.25
N ALA A 49 1.47 -10.54 7.40
CA ALA A 49 1.50 -11.70 8.30
C ALA A 49 0.11 -12.03 8.85
N TYR A 50 -0.68 -11.02 9.24
CA TYR A 50 -2.08 -11.19 9.66
C TYR A 50 -3.00 -11.54 8.50
N TYR A 51 -2.82 -10.94 7.33
CA TYR A 51 -3.55 -11.32 6.11
C TYR A 51 -3.40 -12.81 5.81
N ARG A 52 -2.20 -13.39 5.93
CA ARG A 52 -2.04 -14.84 5.73
C ARG A 52 -2.77 -15.67 6.80
N ASN A 53 -2.84 -15.20 8.04
CA ASN A 53 -3.67 -15.86 9.06
C ASN A 53 -5.16 -15.77 8.68
N ALA A 54 -5.61 -14.62 8.18
CA ALA A 54 -6.99 -14.40 7.76
C ALA A 54 -7.37 -15.32 6.59
N LEU A 55 -6.49 -15.49 5.61
CA LEU A 55 -6.68 -16.47 4.54
C LEU A 55 -6.81 -17.90 5.09
N ALA A 56 -5.96 -18.30 6.03
CA ALA A 56 -6.06 -19.62 6.65
C ALA A 56 -7.39 -19.82 7.40
N MET A 57 -7.86 -18.79 8.13
CA MET A 57 -9.18 -18.81 8.78
C MET A 57 -10.31 -18.95 7.75
N ARG A 58 -10.24 -18.20 6.64
CA ARG A 58 -11.20 -18.31 5.54
C ARG A 58 -11.23 -19.72 4.93
N ASP A 59 -10.07 -20.30 4.65
CA ASP A 59 -9.96 -21.65 4.08
C ASP A 59 -10.57 -22.70 5.02
N ILE A 60 -10.38 -22.53 6.34
CA ILE A 60 -11.01 -23.38 7.37
C ILE A 60 -12.53 -23.18 7.39
N SER A 61 -13.01 -21.93 7.40
CA SER A 61 -14.44 -21.62 7.38
C SER A 61 -15.15 -22.18 6.15
N ASN A 62 -14.45 -22.25 5.02
CA ASN A 62 -14.97 -22.78 3.75
C ASN A 62 -14.58 -24.24 3.50
N SER A 63 -14.03 -24.94 4.49
CA SER A 63 -13.52 -26.32 4.34
C SER A 63 -14.57 -27.32 3.85
N SER A 64 -15.85 -27.06 4.10
CA SER A 64 -16.97 -27.88 3.62
C SER A 64 -17.11 -27.88 2.09
N GLU A 65 -16.70 -26.81 1.39
CA GLU A 65 -16.62 -26.77 -0.07
C GLU A 65 -15.64 -27.81 -0.63
N PHE A 66 -14.63 -28.15 0.16
CA PHE A 66 -13.65 -29.20 -0.13
C PHE A 66 -14.04 -30.56 0.44
N ASN A 67 -15.28 -30.73 0.92
CA ASN A 67 -15.77 -31.93 1.61
C ASN A 67 -14.98 -32.28 2.88
N ILE A 68 -14.38 -31.28 3.54
CA ILE A 68 -13.68 -31.42 4.81
C ILE A 68 -14.59 -30.89 5.92
N GLN A 69 -14.74 -31.66 7.00
CA GLN A 69 -15.54 -31.27 8.16
C GLN A 69 -14.63 -30.90 9.33
N VAL A 70 -14.77 -29.67 9.83
CA VAL A 70 -14.01 -29.15 10.97
C VAL A 70 -14.99 -28.80 12.09
N ALA A 71 -14.87 -29.44 13.24
CA ALA A 71 -15.85 -29.32 14.32
C ALA A 71 -15.66 -28.07 15.20
N ASN A 72 -14.42 -27.73 15.57
CA ASN A 72 -14.13 -26.62 16.48
C ASN A 72 -12.94 -25.83 15.94
N VAL A 73 -13.11 -24.52 15.81
CA VAL A 73 -12.07 -23.58 15.36
C VAL A 73 -12.03 -22.43 16.36
N SER A 74 -10.85 -22.13 16.86
CA SER A 74 -10.58 -20.93 17.66
C SER A 74 -9.36 -20.22 17.09
N PHE A 75 -9.34 -18.89 17.20
CA PHE A 75 -8.24 -18.07 16.74
C PHE A 75 -7.49 -17.47 17.93
N ASP A 76 -6.19 -17.75 18.02
CA ASP A 76 -5.31 -17.19 19.04
C ASP A 76 -4.64 -15.91 18.52
N MET A 77 -5.20 -14.76 18.90
CA MET A 77 -4.68 -13.44 18.51
C MET A 77 -3.29 -13.16 19.12
N ALA A 78 -3.03 -13.60 20.35
CA ALA A 78 -1.73 -13.42 21.00
C ALA A 78 -0.63 -14.23 20.27
N GLY A 79 -0.92 -15.49 19.93
CA GLY A 79 -0.04 -16.32 19.11
C GLY A 79 0.16 -15.75 17.70
N ALA A 80 -0.88 -15.18 17.08
CA ALA A 80 -0.76 -14.48 15.81
C ALA A 80 0.18 -13.27 15.88
N LYS A 81 0.06 -12.45 16.94
CA LYS A 81 0.94 -11.31 17.23
C LYS A 81 2.39 -11.76 17.45
N GLU A 82 2.61 -12.86 18.17
CA GLU A 82 3.95 -13.42 18.36
C GLU A 82 4.58 -13.87 17.03
N ARG A 83 3.83 -14.60 16.18
CA ARG A 83 4.27 -15.00 14.84
C ARG A 83 4.62 -13.79 13.98
N LYS A 84 3.77 -12.75 13.97
CA LYS A 84 4.05 -11.47 13.31
C LYS A 84 5.39 -10.90 13.77
N ASN A 85 5.59 -10.78 15.09
CA ASN A 85 6.81 -10.20 15.66
C ASN A 85 8.07 -11.01 15.32
N LYS A 86 7.98 -12.34 15.28
CA LYS A 86 9.08 -13.21 14.81
C LYS A 86 9.48 -12.90 13.37
N ILE A 87 8.52 -12.74 12.46
CA ILE A 87 8.76 -12.39 11.05
C ILE A 87 9.43 -11.01 10.94
N VAL A 88 8.87 -10.00 11.63
CA VAL A 88 9.42 -8.63 11.65
C VAL A 88 10.85 -8.63 12.19
N ASN A 89 11.12 -9.32 13.30
CA ASN A 89 12.45 -9.38 13.90
C ASN A 89 13.48 -10.08 13.01
N ASN A 90 13.10 -11.16 12.33
CA ASN A 90 13.98 -11.84 11.38
C ASN A 90 14.39 -10.92 10.22
N LEU A 91 13.41 -10.26 9.61
CA LEU A 91 13.66 -9.35 8.49
C LEU A 91 14.44 -8.11 8.91
N PHE A 92 14.17 -7.56 10.10
CA PHE A 92 14.95 -6.47 10.68
C PHE A 92 16.43 -6.87 10.84
N GLY A 93 16.71 -8.03 11.44
CA GLY A 93 18.08 -8.53 11.57
C GLY A 93 18.75 -8.81 10.22
N GLY A 94 17.96 -9.18 9.20
CA GLY A 94 18.41 -9.28 7.81
C GLY A 94 18.89 -7.95 7.23
N ILE A 95 18.10 -6.87 7.41
CA ILE A 95 18.49 -5.52 6.97
C ILE A 95 19.73 -5.03 7.72
N GLU A 96 19.83 -5.26 9.03
CA GLU A 96 21.02 -4.89 9.79
C GLU A 96 22.29 -5.55 9.24
N LYS A 97 22.22 -6.87 8.96
CA LYS A 97 23.32 -7.61 8.33
C LYS A 97 23.65 -7.09 6.93
N LEU A 98 22.65 -6.74 6.12
CA LEU A 98 22.86 -6.17 4.78
C LEU A 98 23.58 -4.82 4.85
N LEU A 99 23.16 -3.93 5.74
CA LEU A 99 23.79 -2.62 5.94
C LEU A 99 25.25 -2.78 6.39
N GLN A 100 25.50 -3.69 7.35
CA GLN A 100 26.85 -4.00 7.81
C GLN A 100 27.72 -4.58 6.69
N ALA A 101 27.21 -5.55 5.93
CA ALA A 101 27.93 -6.20 4.82
C ALA A 101 28.29 -5.21 3.70
N ASN A 102 27.48 -4.17 3.49
CA ASN A 102 27.77 -3.10 2.54
C ASN A 102 28.64 -1.98 3.15
N GLY A 103 29.01 -2.04 4.44
CA GLY A 103 29.82 -1.04 5.12
C GLY A 103 29.11 0.31 5.28
N VAL A 104 27.78 0.30 5.45
CA VAL A 104 27.01 1.50 5.83
C VAL A 104 27.27 1.79 7.31
N GLU A 105 27.74 2.99 7.62
CA GLU A 105 27.80 3.45 9.01
C GLU A 105 26.40 3.83 9.47
N ARG A 106 25.92 3.23 10.57
CA ARG A 106 24.59 3.50 11.10
C ARG A 106 24.68 4.23 12.42
N VAL A 107 23.88 5.28 12.56
CA VAL A 107 23.72 6.02 13.81
C VAL A 107 22.26 5.94 14.25
N THR A 108 22.04 5.44 15.47
CA THR A 108 20.69 5.43 16.06
C THR A 108 20.43 6.75 16.76
N GLY A 109 19.42 7.50 16.32
CA GLY A 109 19.05 8.76 16.94
C GLY A 109 18.16 9.64 16.06
N LYS A 110 17.58 10.69 16.66
CA LYS A 110 16.82 11.69 15.92
C LYS A 110 17.80 12.69 15.27
N ALA A 111 17.66 12.87 13.96
CA ALA A 111 18.45 13.83 13.20
C ALA A 111 17.79 15.22 13.20
N GLU A 112 18.60 16.26 13.28
CA GLU A 112 18.23 17.66 13.01
C GLU A 112 19.22 18.25 12.00
N LEU A 113 18.72 18.93 10.97
CA LEU A 113 19.55 19.66 10.03
C LEU A 113 20.01 20.98 10.67
N LEU A 114 21.33 21.16 10.81
CA LEU A 114 21.91 22.43 11.29
C LEU A 114 22.18 23.39 10.14
N ASP A 115 22.69 22.84 9.03
CA ASP A 115 22.96 23.55 7.79
C ASP A 115 22.94 22.55 6.62
N LYS A 116 23.23 23.01 5.39
CA LYS A 116 23.13 22.17 4.18
C LYS A 116 24.12 21.00 4.12
N ASN A 117 25.12 20.96 5.00
CA ASN A 117 26.15 19.93 5.07
C ASN A 117 26.27 19.27 6.45
N THR A 118 25.61 19.78 7.49
CA THR A 118 25.78 19.31 8.88
C THR A 118 24.47 18.82 9.48
N VAL A 119 24.50 17.60 10.02
CA VAL A 119 23.38 16.97 10.73
C VAL A 119 23.77 16.73 12.18
N LEU A 120 22.91 17.16 13.11
CA LEU A 120 23.03 16.87 14.54
C LEU A 120 22.30 15.57 14.88
N VAL A 121 22.95 14.68 15.61
CA VAL A 121 22.34 13.47 16.17
C VAL A 121 22.99 13.16 17.52
N ASN A 122 22.16 12.97 18.55
CA ASN A 122 22.63 12.71 19.93
C ASN A 122 23.65 13.74 20.48
N GLY A 123 23.60 14.99 20.01
CA GLY A 123 24.55 16.04 20.39
C GLY A 123 25.85 16.05 19.58
N GLU A 124 26.05 15.11 18.66
CA GLU A 124 27.21 15.04 17.77
C GLU A 124 26.86 15.56 16.37
N SER A 125 27.78 16.32 15.78
CA SER A 125 27.63 16.89 14.43
C SER A 125 28.33 16.02 13.40
N ILE A 126 27.59 15.56 12.39
CA ILE A 126 28.10 14.75 11.28
C ILE A 126 28.03 15.59 10.01
N GLN A 127 29.16 15.68 9.30
CA GLN A 127 29.26 16.44 8.05
C GLN A 127 29.20 15.54 6.80
N GLY A 128 28.34 15.91 5.85
CA GLY A 128 28.11 15.23 4.58
C GLY A 128 28.08 16.19 3.39
N ARG A 129 28.59 15.74 2.24
CA ARG A 129 28.50 16.50 0.98
C ARG A 129 27.05 16.61 0.51
N ASN A 130 26.31 15.51 0.55
CA ASN A 130 24.89 15.44 0.22
C ASN A 130 24.06 14.92 1.41
N LEU A 131 22.82 15.38 1.51
CA LEU A 131 21.83 14.94 2.49
C LEU A 131 20.60 14.37 1.74
N LEU A 132 20.17 13.16 2.10
CA LEU A 132 18.97 12.54 1.55
C LEU A 132 17.92 12.33 2.65
N LEU A 133 16.80 13.03 2.54
CA LEU A 133 15.69 12.99 3.45
C LEU A 133 14.73 11.87 3.04
N ALA A 134 14.68 10.82 3.86
CA ALA A 134 13.81 9.65 3.70
C ALA A 134 13.00 9.40 4.98
N SER A 135 12.54 10.49 5.63
CA SER A 135 11.88 10.45 6.94
C SER A 135 10.46 9.87 6.91
N GLY A 136 9.91 9.66 5.71
CA GLY A 136 8.68 8.92 5.48
C GLY A 136 7.43 9.67 5.93
N SER A 137 6.43 8.91 6.40
CA SER A 137 5.13 9.40 6.85
C SER A 137 4.70 8.77 8.17
N ILE A 138 3.66 9.35 8.76
CA ILE A 138 2.95 8.81 9.94
C ILE A 138 1.43 8.82 9.69
N PRO A 139 0.65 8.03 10.45
CA PRO A 139 -0.82 8.09 10.37
C PRO A 139 -1.33 9.53 10.53
N ALA A 140 -2.26 9.93 9.67
CA ALA A 140 -2.95 11.21 9.81
C ALA A 140 -4.05 11.08 10.88
N SER A 141 -4.13 12.06 11.78
CA SER A 141 -5.25 12.15 12.72
C SER A 141 -6.45 12.82 12.03
N LEU A 142 -7.63 12.24 12.19
CA LEU A 142 -8.87 12.81 11.67
C LEU A 142 -9.42 13.86 12.64
N PRO A 143 -9.91 15.01 12.15
CA PRO A 143 -10.45 16.09 13.00
C PRO A 143 -11.87 15.77 13.49
N ILE A 144 -12.03 14.65 14.23
CA ILE A 144 -13.31 14.18 14.75
C ILE A 144 -13.29 14.32 16.27
N PRO A 145 -14.29 15.00 16.89
CA PRO A 145 -14.41 15.02 18.33
C PRO A 145 -14.47 13.60 18.92
N GLY A 146 -13.59 13.31 19.89
CA GLY A 146 -13.46 11.98 20.51
C GLY A 146 -12.45 11.04 19.83
N ILE A 147 -11.69 11.50 18.84
CA ILE A 147 -10.67 10.68 18.14
C ILE A 147 -9.54 10.18 19.06
N ASP A 148 -9.29 10.86 20.19
CA ASP A 148 -8.24 10.51 21.15
C ASP A 148 -8.76 9.63 22.32
N LEU A 149 -10.02 9.18 22.26
CA LEU A 149 -10.58 8.31 23.30
C LEU A 149 -9.87 6.94 23.32
N PRO A 150 -9.68 6.33 24.51
CA PRO A 150 -9.22 4.95 24.61
C PRO A 150 -10.11 4.01 23.78
N GLY A 151 -9.49 3.16 22.96
CA GLY A 151 -10.18 2.26 22.01
C GLY A 151 -10.30 2.82 20.59
N VAL A 152 -9.97 4.11 20.37
CA VAL A 152 -9.75 4.67 19.03
C VAL A 152 -8.27 4.54 18.67
N LEU A 153 -7.99 3.67 17.71
CA LEU A 153 -6.65 3.22 17.36
C LEU A 153 -6.28 3.63 15.94
N ASN A 154 -5.00 3.92 15.72
CA ASN A 154 -4.42 3.99 14.37
C ASN A 154 -3.91 2.60 13.91
N SER A 155 -3.39 2.52 12.68
CA SER A 155 -2.85 1.28 12.11
C SER A 155 -1.74 0.64 12.93
N ASP A 156 -0.89 1.45 13.57
CA ASP A 156 0.25 0.95 14.33
C ASP A 156 -0.24 0.26 15.62
N GLN A 157 -1.24 0.86 16.28
CA GLN A 157 -1.84 0.31 17.50
C GLN A 157 -2.68 -0.93 17.22
N MET A 158 -3.37 -1.00 16.08
CA MET A 158 -4.11 -2.21 15.67
C MET A 158 -3.23 -3.46 15.57
N LEU A 159 -1.94 -3.29 15.23
CA LEU A 159 -0.99 -4.40 15.13
C LEU A 159 -0.58 -4.98 16.50
N GLU A 160 -0.91 -4.29 17.58
CA GLU A 160 -0.52 -4.64 18.94
C GLU A 160 -1.66 -5.24 19.79
N LEU A 161 -2.86 -5.38 19.21
CA LEU A 161 -4.00 -6.04 19.87
C LEU A 161 -3.67 -7.49 20.26
N GLU A 162 -4.12 -7.89 21.45
CA GLU A 162 -3.93 -9.23 22.00
C GLU A 162 -5.20 -10.06 22.00
N GLN A 163 -6.34 -9.43 21.70
CA GLN A 163 -7.64 -10.05 21.57
C GLN A 163 -8.33 -9.51 20.31
N VAL A 164 -9.16 -10.34 19.69
CA VAL A 164 -10.02 -9.92 18.59
C VAL A 164 -11.18 -9.12 19.18
N PRO A 165 -11.40 -7.85 18.80
CA PRO A 165 -12.58 -7.11 19.25
C PRO A 165 -13.84 -7.76 18.69
N GLU A 166 -14.91 -7.81 19.48
CA GLU A 166 -16.19 -8.35 19.00
C GLU A 166 -16.76 -7.44 17.90
N ARG A 167 -16.66 -6.12 18.07
CA ARG A 167 -17.10 -5.10 17.11
C ARG A 167 -15.97 -4.16 16.75
N LEU A 168 -15.65 -4.09 15.46
CA LEU A 168 -14.64 -3.18 14.89
C LEU A 168 -15.31 -2.20 13.93
N ALA A 169 -15.20 -0.90 14.21
CA ALA A 169 -15.53 0.13 13.23
C ALA A 169 -14.26 0.68 12.59
N VAL A 170 -14.30 0.92 11.27
CA VAL A 170 -13.19 1.45 10.49
C VAL A 170 -13.61 2.76 9.85
N ILE A 171 -12.95 3.86 10.21
CA ILE A 171 -13.16 5.17 9.59
C ILE A 171 -12.13 5.34 8.47
N GLY A 172 -12.60 5.26 7.22
CA GLY A 172 -11.79 5.28 6.00
C GLY A 172 -11.80 3.94 5.26
N GLY A 173 -12.36 3.94 4.05
CA GLY A 173 -12.43 2.84 3.09
C GLY A 173 -11.31 2.86 2.04
N GLY A 174 -10.16 3.42 2.42
CA GLY A 174 -8.90 3.30 1.66
C GLY A 174 -8.20 1.95 1.90
N VAL A 175 -6.99 1.80 1.35
CA VAL A 175 -6.20 0.56 1.37
C VAL A 175 -6.04 -0.01 2.79
N ILE A 176 -5.53 0.80 3.73
CA ILE A 176 -5.25 0.36 5.11
C ILE A 176 -6.54 -0.08 5.82
N GLY A 177 -7.59 0.73 5.75
CA GLY A 177 -8.87 0.43 6.39
C GLY A 177 -9.48 -0.87 5.86
N LEU A 178 -9.41 -1.08 4.54
CA LEU A 178 -9.94 -2.27 3.90
C LEU A 178 -9.15 -3.54 4.25
N GLU A 179 -7.81 -3.48 4.29
CA GLU A 179 -6.98 -4.61 4.72
C GLU A 179 -7.34 -5.04 6.16
N PHE A 180 -7.37 -4.10 7.10
CA PHE A 180 -7.73 -4.39 8.49
C PHE A 180 -9.17 -4.88 8.64
N ALA A 181 -10.11 -4.31 7.89
CA ALA A 181 -11.50 -4.77 7.89
C ALA A 181 -11.62 -6.24 7.49
N CYS A 182 -10.98 -6.64 6.38
CA CYS A 182 -11.02 -8.04 5.92
C CYS A 182 -10.31 -8.99 6.90
N ILE A 183 -9.16 -8.57 7.44
CA ILE A 183 -8.36 -9.35 8.40
C ILE A 183 -9.17 -9.64 9.67
N PHE A 184 -9.71 -8.59 10.31
CA PHE A 184 -10.41 -8.74 11.58
C PHE A 184 -11.78 -9.39 11.42
N ASN A 185 -12.46 -9.20 10.28
CA ASN A 185 -13.66 -9.98 9.96
C ASN A 185 -13.36 -11.48 9.88
N SER A 186 -12.24 -11.86 9.24
CA SER A 186 -11.81 -13.26 9.16
C SER A 186 -11.37 -13.83 10.52
N PHE A 187 -10.97 -12.98 11.47
CA PHE A 187 -10.69 -13.37 12.85
C PHE A 187 -11.94 -13.47 13.72
N GLY A 188 -13.10 -13.01 13.23
CA GLY A 188 -14.40 -13.12 13.89
C GLY A 188 -15.03 -11.81 14.36
N SER A 189 -14.40 -10.65 14.12
CA SER A 189 -15.01 -9.36 14.44
C SER A 189 -16.23 -9.07 13.56
N GLN A 190 -17.26 -8.45 14.13
CA GLN A 190 -18.30 -7.76 13.36
C GLN A 190 -17.75 -6.42 12.88
N VAL A 191 -17.59 -6.26 11.57
CA VAL A 191 -16.91 -5.09 11.00
C VAL A 191 -17.87 -4.12 10.31
N SER A 192 -17.70 -2.83 10.60
CA SER A 192 -18.37 -1.73 9.89
C SER A 192 -17.34 -0.74 9.31
N ILE A 193 -17.41 -0.48 8.01
CA ILE A 193 -16.58 0.52 7.31
C ILE A 193 -17.40 1.79 7.06
N LEU A 194 -16.84 2.93 7.48
CA LEU A 194 -17.38 4.26 7.30
C LEU A 194 -16.49 5.04 6.33
N GLU A 195 -16.98 5.29 5.13
CA GLU A 195 -16.26 5.99 4.06
C GLU A 195 -16.96 7.29 3.72
N PHE A 196 -16.22 8.40 3.84
CA PHE A 196 -16.72 9.74 3.54
C PHE A 196 -17.03 9.91 2.05
N MET A 197 -16.23 9.30 1.18
CA MET A 197 -16.39 9.39 -0.25
C MET A 197 -17.49 8.46 -0.80
N PRO A 198 -17.93 8.65 -2.04
CA PRO A 198 -18.99 7.82 -2.65
C PRO A 198 -18.58 6.36 -2.90
N TYR A 199 -17.29 6.08 -3.07
CA TYR A 199 -16.75 4.76 -3.39
C TYR A 199 -15.64 4.36 -2.40
N LEU A 200 -15.38 3.06 -2.30
CA LEU A 200 -14.16 2.54 -1.68
C LEU A 200 -13.00 2.68 -2.66
N LEU A 201 -11.77 2.76 -2.14
CA LEU A 201 -10.54 2.79 -2.96
C LEU A 201 -10.58 3.87 -4.06
N ASN A 202 -10.98 5.11 -3.72
CA ASN A 202 -11.17 6.21 -4.69
C ASN A 202 -9.92 6.59 -5.50
N THR A 203 -8.74 6.09 -5.13
CA THR A 203 -7.48 6.29 -5.86
C THR A 203 -7.23 5.22 -6.93
N MET A 204 -8.11 4.25 -7.08
CA MET A 204 -8.03 3.17 -8.07
C MET A 204 -9.20 3.27 -9.07
N ASP A 205 -9.19 2.42 -10.10
CA ASP A 205 -10.33 2.29 -11.02
C ASP A 205 -11.63 1.97 -10.25
N ASN A 206 -12.66 2.78 -10.49
CA ASN A 206 -13.90 2.72 -9.71
C ASN A 206 -14.61 1.37 -9.80
N GLU A 207 -14.39 0.60 -10.87
CA GLU A 207 -14.98 -0.73 -11.00
C GLU A 207 -14.47 -1.69 -9.90
N LEU A 208 -13.21 -1.55 -9.48
CA LEU A 208 -12.63 -2.34 -8.40
C LEU A 208 -13.34 -2.06 -7.08
N GLY A 209 -13.52 -0.78 -6.72
CA GLY A 209 -14.22 -0.38 -5.51
C GLY A 209 -15.70 -0.82 -5.49
N LYS A 210 -16.39 -0.74 -6.63
CA LYS A 210 -17.77 -1.22 -6.78
C LYS A 210 -17.89 -2.74 -6.60
N ARG A 211 -16.96 -3.51 -7.17
CA ARG A 211 -16.94 -4.97 -7.03
C ARG A 211 -16.58 -5.40 -5.61
N MET A 212 -15.60 -4.73 -5.00
CA MET A 212 -15.22 -4.96 -3.62
C MET A 212 -16.40 -4.79 -2.66
N LEU A 213 -17.24 -3.76 -2.85
CA LEU A 213 -18.45 -3.57 -2.05
C LEU A 213 -19.40 -4.79 -2.08
N VAL A 214 -19.49 -5.49 -3.22
CA VAL A 214 -20.30 -6.72 -3.33
C VAL A 214 -19.67 -7.85 -2.51
N PHE A 215 -18.34 -8.02 -2.58
CA PHE A 215 -17.63 -9.06 -1.83
C PHE A 215 -17.66 -8.82 -0.33
N LEU A 216 -17.49 -7.58 0.13
CA LEU A 216 -17.61 -7.22 1.55
C LEU A 216 -19.00 -7.54 2.10
N LYS A 217 -20.06 -7.26 1.33
CA LYS A 217 -21.44 -7.62 1.72
C LYS A 217 -21.65 -9.13 1.81
N LYS A 218 -21.09 -9.92 0.89
CA LYS A 218 -21.12 -11.39 0.98
C LYS A 218 -20.42 -11.90 2.24
N GLN A 219 -19.40 -11.19 2.71
CA GLN A 219 -18.67 -11.47 3.95
C GLN A 219 -19.32 -10.87 5.21
N HIS A 220 -20.54 -10.33 5.09
CA HIS A 220 -21.28 -9.68 6.18
C HIS A 220 -20.60 -8.44 6.80
N ILE A 221 -19.67 -7.81 6.07
CA ILE A 221 -19.07 -6.54 6.47
C ILE A 221 -20.03 -5.40 6.09
N ALA A 222 -20.43 -4.61 7.07
CA ALA A 222 -21.27 -3.43 6.83
C ALA A 222 -20.42 -2.31 6.21
N VAL A 223 -20.94 -1.65 5.17
CA VAL A 223 -20.22 -0.56 4.49
C VAL A 223 -21.17 0.61 4.27
N HIS A 224 -20.76 1.77 4.78
CA HIS A 224 -21.46 3.03 4.66
C HIS A 224 -20.60 4.01 3.86
N THR A 225 -20.93 4.24 2.58
CA THR A 225 -20.28 5.27 1.75
C THR A 225 -21.07 6.58 1.77
N SER A 226 -20.40 7.68 1.44
CA SER A 226 -20.92 9.04 1.68
C SER A 226 -21.41 9.21 3.12
N ALA A 227 -20.58 8.75 4.05
CA ALA A 227 -20.86 8.69 5.47
C ALA A 227 -19.81 9.52 6.22
N SER A 228 -20.24 10.64 6.79
CA SER A 228 -19.38 11.53 7.57
C SER A 228 -19.42 11.14 9.05
N ALA A 229 -18.28 10.79 9.64
CA ALA A 229 -18.18 10.53 11.07
C ALA A 229 -18.08 11.86 11.82
N GLU A 230 -19.13 12.20 12.58
CA GLU A 230 -19.28 13.53 13.19
C GLU A 230 -18.73 13.58 14.62
N LYS A 231 -18.87 12.49 15.37
CA LYS A 231 -18.49 12.44 16.79
C LYS A 231 -18.29 11.00 17.25
N ILE A 232 -17.31 10.79 18.12
CA ILE A 232 -17.07 9.54 18.84
C ILE A 232 -17.31 9.79 20.33
N GLU A 233 -18.11 8.93 20.95
CA GLU A 233 -18.42 9.01 22.37
C GLU A 233 -18.24 7.66 23.04
N LYS A 234 -17.95 7.69 24.35
CA LYS A 234 -18.01 6.49 25.19
C LYS A 234 -19.46 6.28 25.63
N ASP A 235 -19.97 5.07 25.40
CA ASP A 235 -21.31 4.64 25.79
C ASP A 235 -21.18 3.39 26.67
N ALA A 236 -21.25 3.58 28.00
CA ALA A 236 -20.90 2.58 29.00
C ALA A 236 -19.50 1.96 28.74
N ASP A 237 -19.43 0.66 28.42
CA ASP A 237 -18.19 -0.06 28.14
C ASP A 237 -17.82 -0.10 26.64
N ALA A 238 -18.63 0.52 25.77
CA ALA A 238 -18.42 0.57 24.34
C ALA A 238 -18.11 1.99 23.83
N LEU A 239 -17.66 2.08 22.59
CA LEU A 239 -17.59 3.31 21.82
C LEU A 239 -18.80 3.40 20.88
N LYS A 240 -19.21 4.62 20.58
CA LYS A 240 -20.30 4.90 19.64
C LYS A 240 -19.89 6.02 18.69
N ILE A 241 -20.06 5.77 17.39
CA ILE A 241 -19.78 6.74 16.34
C ILE A 241 -21.12 7.28 15.85
N THR A 242 -21.28 8.60 15.92
CA THR A 242 -22.38 9.30 15.25
C THR A 242 -21.97 9.60 13.82
N VAL A 243 -22.76 9.11 12.85
CA VAL A 243 -22.42 9.20 11.44
C VAL A 243 -23.57 9.86 10.67
N GLN A 244 -23.28 10.93 9.95
CA GLN A 244 -24.19 11.52 8.99
C GLN A 244 -24.11 10.73 7.67
N GLY A 245 -25.10 9.86 7.44
CA GLY A 245 -25.24 9.11 6.20
C GLY A 245 -26.20 9.75 5.20
N LYS A 246 -26.34 9.13 4.02
CA LYS A 246 -27.26 9.59 2.95
C LYS A 246 -28.73 9.68 3.37
N LYS A 247 -29.17 8.81 4.29
CA LYS A 247 -30.56 8.68 4.73
C LYS A 247 -30.84 9.35 6.09
N GLY A 248 -29.86 10.05 6.65
CA GLY A 248 -29.92 10.63 7.98
C GLY A 248 -28.79 10.14 8.88
N ILE A 249 -28.91 10.49 10.16
CA ILE A 249 -27.94 10.13 11.19
C ILE A 249 -28.11 8.65 11.54
N ILE A 250 -26.98 7.93 11.63
CA ILE A 250 -26.90 6.57 12.14
C ILE A 250 -25.90 6.52 13.29
N GLU A 251 -26.13 5.65 14.26
CA GLU A 251 -25.19 5.36 15.33
C GLU A 251 -24.55 4.00 15.09
N VAL A 252 -23.22 3.94 15.17
CA VAL A 252 -22.45 2.70 14.95
C VAL A 252 -21.68 2.36 16.24
N PRO A 253 -22.10 1.32 16.97
CA PRO A 253 -21.40 0.89 18.17
C PRO A 253 -20.15 0.08 17.81
N ALA A 254 -19.10 0.20 18.62
CA ALA A 254 -17.82 -0.50 18.43
C ALA A 254 -17.10 -0.71 19.76
N ASP A 255 -16.28 -1.75 19.86
CA ASP A 255 -15.37 -1.93 20.99
C ASP A 255 -14.02 -1.27 20.69
N ILE A 256 -13.60 -1.38 19.42
CA ILE A 256 -12.41 -0.72 18.87
C ILE A 256 -12.80 0.04 17.60
N ILE A 257 -12.23 1.22 17.42
CA ILE A 257 -12.35 2.03 16.22
C ILE A 257 -10.97 2.16 15.57
N LEU A 258 -10.82 1.76 14.32
CA LEU A 258 -9.64 2.07 13.52
C LEU A 258 -9.86 3.40 12.79
N GLN A 259 -9.03 4.41 13.07
CA GLN A 259 -8.90 5.59 12.22
C GLN A 259 -7.90 5.34 11.09
N ALA A 260 -8.40 5.23 9.86
CA ALA A 260 -7.64 5.00 8.64
C ALA A 260 -7.77 6.19 7.67
N GLY A 261 -7.66 7.42 8.19
CA GLY A 261 -7.79 8.68 7.45
C GLY A 261 -6.66 9.03 6.48
N GLY A 262 -5.77 8.09 6.19
CA GLY A 262 -4.58 8.31 5.37
C GLY A 262 -3.33 8.58 6.20
N ARG A 263 -2.31 9.13 5.53
CA ARG A 263 -0.96 9.33 6.07
C ARG A 263 -0.47 10.73 5.71
N ARG A 264 0.38 11.31 6.56
CA ARG A 264 0.98 12.63 6.36
C ARG A 264 2.51 12.54 6.43
N PRO A 265 3.26 13.41 5.71
CA PRO A 265 4.71 13.38 5.73
C PRO A 265 5.25 13.66 7.14
N TYR A 266 6.39 13.04 7.49
CA TYR A 266 7.03 13.23 8.78
C TYR A 266 8.24 14.16 8.65
N THR A 267 8.03 15.45 8.90
CA THR A 267 9.04 16.51 8.80
C THR A 267 9.37 17.15 10.15
N GLU A 268 8.69 16.74 11.22
CA GLU A 268 8.73 17.38 12.53
C GLU A 268 10.11 17.28 13.21
N GLY A 269 10.70 18.45 13.47
CA GLY A 269 12.00 18.56 14.14
C GLY A 269 13.20 18.21 13.26
N LEU A 270 13.02 18.12 11.93
CA LEU A 270 14.14 18.03 10.99
C LEU A 270 14.85 19.37 10.76
N GLY A 271 14.23 20.49 11.11
CA GLY A 271 14.80 21.83 10.91
C GLY A 271 14.66 22.37 9.47
N LEU A 272 13.71 21.88 8.68
CA LEU A 272 13.53 22.27 7.28
C LEU A 272 13.33 23.79 7.11
N GLU A 273 12.59 24.39 8.04
CA GLU A 273 12.29 25.82 8.09
C GLU A 273 13.54 26.69 8.24
N LYS A 274 14.55 26.22 8.99
CA LYS A 274 15.81 26.95 9.22
C LYS A 274 16.64 27.05 7.94
N LEU A 275 16.52 26.06 7.05
CA LEU A 275 17.21 26.00 5.76
C LEU A 275 16.37 26.58 4.62
N GLY A 276 15.12 26.96 4.87
CA GLY A 276 14.21 27.45 3.83
C GLY A 276 13.86 26.38 2.79
N ILE A 277 13.78 25.11 3.19
CA ILE A 277 13.38 24.03 2.27
C ILE A 277 11.88 24.16 1.95
N ASP A 278 11.55 24.17 0.67
CA ASP A 278 10.18 24.34 0.21
C ASP A 278 9.31 23.11 0.53
N ILE A 279 8.19 23.36 1.20
CA ILE A 279 7.12 22.39 1.44
C ILE A 279 5.82 22.85 0.79
N ASP A 280 4.94 21.93 0.44
CA ASP A 280 3.59 22.26 -0.03
C ASP A 280 2.61 22.49 1.13
N ALA A 281 1.36 22.84 0.80
CA ALA A 281 0.32 23.12 1.80
C ALA A 281 -0.07 21.88 2.63
N SER A 282 0.25 20.68 2.16
CA SER A 282 0.02 19.41 2.85
C SER A 282 1.25 18.94 3.63
N GLY A 283 2.35 19.71 3.59
CA GLY A 283 3.59 19.46 4.34
C GLY A 283 4.60 18.56 3.61
N PHE A 284 4.37 18.21 2.34
CA PHE A 284 5.31 17.40 1.56
C PHE A 284 6.48 18.25 1.06
N ILE A 285 7.68 17.68 1.06
CA ILE A 285 8.89 18.35 0.57
C ILE A 285 8.83 18.42 -0.96
N LYS A 286 9.00 19.62 -1.53
CA LYS A 286 9.03 19.80 -2.98
C LYS A 286 10.38 19.38 -3.53
N VAL A 287 10.36 18.57 -4.58
CA VAL A 287 11.55 18.10 -5.28
C VAL A 287 11.39 18.23 -6.79
N ASN A 288 12.52 18.31 -7.50
CA ASN A 288 12.56 18.18 -8.95
C ASN A 288 12.60 16.71 -9.41
N SER A 289 12.74 16.47 -10.72
CA SER A 289 12.81 15.11 -11.30
C SER A 289 14.03 14.28 -10.88
N SER A 290 15.04 14.92 -10.29
CA SER A 290 16.26 14.29 -9.75
C SER A 290 16.22 14.18 -8.23
N PHE A 291 15.05 14.39 -7.62
CA PHE A 291 14.81 14.35 -6.17
C PHE A 291 15.51 15.43 -5.36
N SER A 292 16.07 16.46 -6.01
CA SER A 292 16.70 17.60 -5.33
C SER A 292 15.63 18.58 -4.84
N THR A 293 15.83 19.12 -3.63
CA THR A 293 15.02 20.23 -3.12
C THR A 293 15.49 21.56 -3.73
N ASN A 294 14.93 22.68 -3.26
CA ASN A 294 15.41 24.02 -3.59
C ASN A 294 16.78 24.36 -2.97
N VAL A 295 17.29 23.55 -2.04
CA VAL A 295 18.60 23.74 -1.40
C VAL A 295 19.61 22.76 -2.00
N GLU A 296 20.66 23.29 -2.62
CA GLU A 296 21.72 22.49 -3.24
C GLU A 296 22.35 21.51 -2.24
N GLY A 297 22.50 20.26 -2.66
CA GLY A 297 23.04 19.17 -1.85
C GLY A 297 22.00 18.47 -0.97
N ILE A 298 20.75 18.93 -0.95
CA ILE A 298 19.66 18.29 -0.20
C ILE A 298 18.64 17.67 -1.16
N TYR A 299 18.29 16.42 -0.87
CA TYR A 299 17.40 15.59 -1.66
C TYR A 299 16.32 15.00 -0.77
N ALA A 300 15.17 14.62 -1.32
CA ALA A 300 14.10 13.95 -0.58
C ALA A 300 13.40 12.88 -1.43
N ILE A 301 13.00 11.77 -0.79
CA ILE A 301 12.38 10.61 -1.44
C ILE A 301 11.31 9.95 -0.57
N GLY A 302 10.48 9.12 -1.19
CA GLY A 302 9.44 8.32 -0.56
C GLY A 302 8.30 9.16 -0.04
N ASP A 303 7.60 8.65 0.97
CA ASP A 303 6.40 9.27 1.49
C ASP A 303 6.54 10.75 1.91
N VAL A 304 7.75 11.26 2.19
CA VAL A 304 7.96 12.67 2.59
C VAL A 304 7.77 13.65 1.43
N ILE A 305 7.84 13.18 0.17
CA ILE A 305 7.62 13.99 -1.04
C ILE A 305 6.21 13.81 -1.64
N GLY A 306 5.39 12.91 -1.09
CA GLY A 306 4.03 12.65 -1.55
C GLY A 306 3.99 11.76 -2.80
N GLY A 307 2.93 11.88 -3.61
CA GLY A 307 2.74 11.01 -4.78
C GLY A 307 2.42 9.56 -4.40
N PHE A 308 3.23 8.61 -4.87
CA PHE A 308 3.06 7.18 -4.55
C PHE A 308 3.70 6.85 -3.21
N MET A 309 2.92 6.91 -2.14
CA MET A 309 3.33 6.52 -0.78
C MET A 309 3.41 4.99 -0.62
N LEU A 310 4.25 4.36 -1.43
CA LEU A 310 4.43 2.92 -1.55
C LEU A 310 5.90 2.56 -1.35
N ALA A 311 6.14 1.45 -0.64
CA ALA A 311 7.50 1.06 -0.26
C ALA A 311 8.42 0.83 -1.47
N HIS A 312 7.92 0.17 -2.52
CA HIS A 312 8.65 -0.06 -3.75
C HIS A 312 8.88 1.21 -4.57
N ALA A 313 7.95 2.17 -4.53
CA ALA A 313 8.18 3.50 -5.13
C ALA A 313 9.32 4.22 -4.40
N ALA A 314 9.27 4.28 -3.06
CA ALA A 314 10.32 4.90 -2.26
C ALA A 314 11.70 4.26 -2.48
N SER A 315 11.77 2.93 -2.64
CA SER A 315 13.01 2.22 -2.95
C SER A 315 13.58 2.60 -4.33
N GLU A 316 12.74 2.64 -5.37
CA GLU A 316 13.16 3.07 -6.71
C GLU A 316 13.59 4.54 -6.76
N GLU A 317 12.88 5.41 -6.04
CA GLU A 317 13.26 6.81 -5.86
C GLU A 317 14.61 6.95 -5.17
N GLY A 318 14.89 6.14 -4.14
CA GLY A 318 16.17 6.11 -3.47
C GLY A 318 17.33 5.65 -4.35
N ILE A 319 17.10 4.63 -5.19
CA ILE A 319 18.07 4.20 -6.20
C ILE A 319 18.34 5.33 -7.19
N ALA A 320 17.29 5.90 -7.77
CA ALA A 320 17.41 6.97 -8.77
C ALA A 320 18.09 8.23 -8.22
N ALA A 321 17.74 8.67 -7.01
CA ALA A 321 18.36 9.82 -6.37
C ALA A 321 19.87 9.63 -6.20
N VAL A 322 20.28 8.46 -5.67
CA VAL A 322 21.69 8.13 -5.44
C VAL A 322 22.47 7.95 -6.75
N GLU A 323 21.87 7.31 -7.75
CA GLU A 323 22.49 7.16 -9.06
C GLU A 323 22.70 8.52 -9.74
N ASN A 324 21.73 9.42 -9.63
CA ASN A 324 21.86 10.78 -10.15
C ASN A 324 22.94 11.58 -9.40
N MET A 325 23.09 11.41 -8.08
CA MET A 325 24.21 12.00 -7.32
C MET A 325 25.58 11.47 -7.80
N ALA A 326 25.63 10.23 -8.30
CA ALA A 326 26.83 9.62 -8.87
C ALA A 326 27.06 9.94 -10.36
N GLY A 327 26.22 10.80 -10.96
CA GLY A 327 26.34 11.25 -12.35
C GLY A 327 25.65 10.36 -13.39
N HIS A 328 24.81 9.40 -12.97
CA HIS A 328 23.93 8.69 -13.88
C HIS A 328 22.69 9.53 -14.24
N ASN A 329 21.91 9.08 -15.23
CA ASN A 329 20.64 9.71 -15.64
C ASN A 329 19.50 8.71 -15.46
N THR A 330 19.15 8.45 -14.21
CA THR A 330 18.14 7.47 -13.82
C THR A 330 16.81 8.16 -13.55
N ARG A 331 15.73 7.56 -14.05
CA ARG A 331 14.36 8.07 -13.91
C ARG A 331 13.43 6.99 -13.38
N VAL A 332 12.51 7.38 -12.50
CA VAL A 332 11.45 6.50 -12.02
C VAL A 332 10.28 6.50 -13.02
N HIS A 333 9.79 5.32 -13.35
CA HIS A 333 8.65 5.14 -14.27
C HIS A 333 7.32 5.24 -13.51
N TYR A 334 6.95 6.43 -13.03
CA TYR A 334 5.75 6.64 -12.21
C TYR A 334 4.44 6.19 -12.85
N HIS A 335 4.34 6.24 -14.18
CA HIS A 335 3.17 5.75 -14.92
C HIS A 335 2.96 4.22 -14.79
N ALA A 336 3.95 3.48 -14.28
CA ALA A 336 3.92 2.03 -14.13
C ALA A 336 4.26 1.59 -12.70
N VAL A 337 3.86 2.36 -11.69
CA VAL A 337 3.95 1.93 -10.29
C VAL A 337 2.72 1.10 -9.94
N PRO A 338 2.86 -0.20 -9.63
CA PRO A 338 1.72 -1.01 -9.22
C PRO A 338 1.26 -0.65 -7.80
N GLY A 339 -0.04 -0.64 -7.57
CA GLY A 339 -0.65 -0.57 -6.25
C GLY A 339 -1.38 -1.87 -5.93
N CYS A 340 -1.20 -2.39 -4.72
CA CYS A 340 -1.84 -3.63 -4.26
C CYS A 340 -2.61 -3.38 -2.96
N VAL A 341 -3.76 -4.04 -2.82
CA VAL A 341 -4.57 -4.10 -1.61
C VAL A 341 -4.75 -5.55 -1.23
N PHE A 342 -4.25 -5.92 -0.05
CA PHE A 342 -4.33 -7.29 0.45
C PHE A 342 -5.65 -7.50 1.21
N SER A 343 -6.75 -7.28 0.48
CA SER A 343 -8.11 -7.61 0.86
C SER A 343 -8.44 -9.04 0.45
N ILE A 344 -9.67 -9.47 0.74
CA ILE A 344 -10.17 -10.79 0.35
C ILE A 344 -11.40 -10.58 -0.56
N PRO A 345 -11.32 -10.78 -1.89
CA PRO A 345 -10.13 -11.11 -2.68
C PRO A 345 -9.14 -9.94 -2.79
N GLU A 346 -7.92 -10.21 -3.27
CA GLU A 346 -6.90 -9.18 -3.48
C GLU A 346 -7.30 -8.21 -4.60
N ILE A 347 -6.76 -6.99 -4.54
CA ILE A 347 -6.86 -6.01 -5.61
C ILE A 347 -5.46 -5.57 -5.99
N ALA A 348 -5.21 -5.42 -7.28
CA ALA A 348 -3.99 -4.81 -7.78
C ALA A 348 -4.27 -3.99 -9.04
N SER A 349 -3.51 -2.91 -9.25
CA SER A 349 -3.62 -2.09 -10.44
C SER A 349 -2.31 -1.42 -10.81
N VAL A 350 -2.11 -1.15 -12.09
CA VAL A 350 -1.00 -0.36 -12.62
C VAL A 350 -1.47 0.43 -13.84
N GLY A 351 -0.86 1.60 -14.08
CA GLY A 351 -1.26 2.49 -15.16
C GLY A 351 -2.50 3.32 -14.84
N MET A 352 -3.10 3.89 -15.88
CA MET A 352 -4.23 4.81 -15.76
C MET A 352 -5.54 4.04 -15.48
N SER A 353 -6.40 4.60 -14.64
CA SER A 353 -7.79 4.14 -14.52
C SER A 353 -8.65 4.61 -15.69
N GLU A 354 -9.85 4.05 -15.85
CA GLU A 354 -10.81 4.60 -16.83
C GLU A 354 -11.15 6.06 -16.54
N GLU A 355 -11.34 6.43 -15.28
CA GLU A 355 -11.64 7.80 -14.87
C GLU A 355 -10.53 8.77 -15.26
N GLU A 356 -9.27 8.40 -15.01
CA GLU A 356 -8.10 9.20 -15.38
C GLU A 356 -7.96 9.31 -16.90
N THR A 357 -8.17 8.20 -17.61
CA THR A 357 -8.10 8.14 -19.08
C THR A 357 -9.16 9.06 -19.71
N ARG A 358 -10.41 8.98 -19.24
CA ARG A 358 -11.50 9.88 -19.66
C ARG A 358 -11.21 11.34 -19.33
N ALA A 359 -10.72 11.63 -18.13
CA ALA A 359 -10.39 13.00 -17.71
C ALA A 359 -9.28 13.64 -18.56
N ARG A 360 -8.38 12.82 -19.12
CA ARG A 360 -7.32 13.26 -20.04
C ARG A 360 -7.74 13.34 -21.51
N GLY A 361 -8.99 12.99 -21.84
CA GLY A 361 -9.48 12.99 -23.22
C GLY A 361 -8.80 11.93 -24.11
N ILE A 362 -8.27 10.86 -23.51
CA ILE A 362 -7.65 9.76 -24.25
C ILE A 362 -8.75 8.79 -24.67
N GLU A 363 -8.82 8.48 -25.97
CA GLU A 363 -9.71 7.43 -26.46
C GLU A 363 -9.14 6.06 -26.08
N TYR A 364 -9.99 5.17 -25.59
CA TYR A 364 -9.54 3.86 -25.11
C TYR A 364 -10.60 2.78 -25.35
N ARG A 365 -10.13 1.54 -25.41
CA ARG A 365 -10.91 0.31 -25.38
C ARG A 365 -10.59 -0.47 -24.11
N THR A 366 -11.53 -1.31 -23.70
CA THR A 366 -11.38 -2.16 -22.52
C THR A 366 -11.61 -3.61 -22.87
N GLY A 367 -10.80 -4.50 -22.30
CA GLY A 367 -11.01 -5.94 -22.34
C GLY A 367 -11.06 -6.50 -20.94
N LYS A 368 -11.88 -7.53 -20.72
CA LYS A 368 -12.23 -8.05 -19.41
C LYS A 368 -12.36 -9.56 -19.42
N PHE A 369 -11.76 -10.22 -18.43
CA PHE A 369 -11.93 -11.65 -18.22
C PHE A 369 -12.29 -11.96 -16.76
N GLN A 370 -13.29 -12.82 -16.53
CA GLN A 370 -13.74 -13.19 -15.18
C GLN A 370 -12.99 -14.41 -14.67
N PHE A 371 -12.59 -14.41 -13.39
CA PHE A 371 -12.02 -15.61 -12.77
C PHE A 371 -13.01 -16.79 -12.72
N ALA A 372 -14.32 -16.52 -12.80
CA ALA A 372 -15.37 -17.53 -12.94
C ALA A 372 -15.23 -18.42 -14.20
N ALA A 373 -14.55 -17.93 -15.24
CA ALA A 373 -14.27 -18.68 -16.47
C ALA A 373 -12.88 -19.34 -16.46
N ASN A 374 -12.08 -19.17 -15.41
CA ASN A 374 -10.73 -19.72 -15.32
C ASN A 374 -10.72 -21.07 -14.58
N GLY A 375 -10.22 -22.11 -15.25
CA GLY A 375 -10.14 -23.46 -14.66
C GLY A 375 -9.34 -23.52 -13.36
N LYS A 376 -8.19 -22.83 -13.28
CA LYS A 376 -7.36 -22.81 -12.07
C LYS A 376 -8.09 -22.16 -10.88
N ALA A 377 -8.74 -21.02 -11.10
CA ALA A 377 -9.52 -20.32 -10.09
C ALA A 377 -10.67 -21.20 -9.55
N LEU A 378 -11.36 -21.94 -10.43
CA LEU A 378 -12.39 -22.90 -10.04
C LEU A 378 -11.82 -24.04 -9.18
N THR A 379 -10.65 -24.60 -9.54
CA THR A 379 -10.02 -25.65 -8.71
C THR A 379 -9.58 -25.17 -7.32
N MET A 380 -9.39 -23.85 -7.16
CA MET A 380 -9.03 -23.24 -5.88
C MET A 380 -10.25 -22.88 -5.03
N GLY A 381 -11.47 -22.89 -5.59
CA GLY A 381 -12.63 -22.29 -4.95
C GLY A 381 -12.57 -20.76 -4.89
N GLU A 382 -11.72 -20.12 -5.70
CA GLU A 382 -11.47 -18.67 -5.67
C GLU A 382 -11.82 -18.03 -7.02
N ASN A 383 -13.07 -18.17 -7.44
CA ASN A 383 -13.54 -17.78 -8.76
C ASN A 383 -14.21 -16.39 -8.81
N ASP A 384 -14.26 -15.69 -7.68
CA ASP A 384 -14.73 -14.31 -7.59
C ASP A 384 -13.66 -13.35 -8.13
N GLY A 385 -14.02 -12.49 -9.08
CA GLY A 385 -13.14 -11.42 -9.56
C GLY A 385 -13.08 -11.23 -11.07
N ILE A 386 -12.27 -10.25 -11.48
CA ILE A 386 -12.05 -9.86 -12.88
C ILE A 386 -10.61 -9.36 -13.09
N VAL A 387 -10.07 -9.63 -14.28
CA VAL A 387 -8.94 -8.90 -14.87
C VAL A 387 -9.48 -7.95 -15.93
N LYS A 388 -9.04 -6.70 -15.89
CA LYS A 388 -9.44 -5.62 -16.81
C LYS A 388 -8.19 -4.96 -17.39
N VAL A 389 -8.18 -4.79 -18.70
CA VAL A 389 -7.09 -4.14 -19.45
C VAL A 389 -7.66 -2.94 -20.21
N LEU A 390 -6.93 -1.83 -20.19
CA LEU A 390 -7.20 -0.63 -20.98
C LEU A 390 -6.12 -0.49 -22.05
N ALA A 391 -6.53 -0.25 -23.28
CA ALA A 391 -5.63 0.11 -24.38
C ALA A 391 -6.11 1.37 -25.09
N ASP A 392 -5.19 2.23 -25.48
CA ASP A 392 -5.49 3.47 -26.20
C ASP A 392 -5.82 3.23 -27.69
N GLN A 393 -6.02 4.31 -28.45
CA GLN A 393 -6.28 4.26 -29.88
C GLN A 393 -5.13 3.67 -30.72
N ASP A 394 -3.90 3.66 -30.18
CA ASP A 394 -2.69 3.15 -30.84
C ASP A 394 -2.38 1.69 -30.48
N ASP A 395 -3.37 1.01 -29.86
CA ASP A 395 -3.30 -0.35 -29.30
C ASP A 395 -2.29 -0.49 -28.15
N VAL A 396 -1.84 0.60 -27.52
CA VAL A 396 -0.91 0.54 -26.39
C VAL A 396 -1.65 0.25 -25.10
N ILE A 397 -1.18 -0.72 -24.31
CA ILE A 397 -1.73 -1.02 -22.99
C ILE A 397 -1.33 0.10 -22.03
N ILE A 398 -2.35 0.78 -21.48
CA ILE A 398 -2.19 1.96 -20.62
C ILE A 398 -2.65 1.73 -19.18
N GLY A 399 -3.37 0.64 -18.91
CA GLY A 399 -3.86 0.29 -17.58
C GLY A 399 -4.20 -1.18 -17.46
N VAL A 400 -3.88 -1.78 -16.31
CA VAL A 400 -4.27 -3.13 -15.94
C VAL A 400 -4.81 -3.10 -14.51
N HIS A 401 -5.99 -3.68 -14.30
CA HIS A 401 -6.70 -3.68 -13.03
C HIS A 401 -7.23 -5.08 -12.73
N ILE A 402 -6.93 -5.59 -11.56
CA ILE A 402 -7.24 -6.95 -11.14
C ILE A 402 -7.91 -6.90 -9.78
N ILE A 403 -9.03 -7.61 -9.64
CA ILE A 403 -9.59 -8.01 -8.35
C ILE A 403 -9.84 -9.50 -8.41
N GLY A 404 -9.23 -10.29 -7.53
CA GLY A 404 -9.27 -11.74 -7.60
C GLY A 404 -8.10 -12.43 -6.90
N PRO A 405 -7.98 -13.77 -7.02
CA PRO A 405 -6.89 -14.53 -6.42
C PRO A 405 -5.54 -14.10 -7.00
N HIS A 406 -4.53 -13.95 -6.14
CA HIS A 406 -3.15 -13.59 -6.51
C HIS A 406 -3.03 -12.30 -7.34
N ALA A 407 -3.97 -11.36 -7.21
CA ALA A 407 -3.92 -10.10 -7.95
C ALA A 407 -2.59 -9.37 -7.76
N SER A 408 -2.03 -9.42 -6.54
CA SER A 408 -0.75 -8.80 -6.21
C SER A 408 0.47 -9.42 -6.91
N ASP A 409 0.41 -10.70 -7.28
CA ASP A 409 1.46 -11.37 -8.05
C ASP A 409 1.26 -11.12 -9.55
N LEU A 410 0.02 -11.29 -10.04
CA LEU A 410 -0.36 -11.18 -11.45
C LEU A 410 -0.11 -9.77 -12.03
N ILE A 411 -0.25 -8.73 -11.21
CA ILE A 411 -0.04 -7.35 -11.66
C ILE A 411 1.38 -7.06 -12.13
N THR A 412 2.36 -7.89 -11.76
CA THR A 412 3.75 -7.73 -12.21
C THR A 412 3.85 -7.82 -13.72
N GLU A 413 3.09 -8.73 -14.36
CA GLU A 413 3.05 -8.85 -15.81
C GLU A 413 2.41 -7.59 -16.45
N GLY A 414 1.28 -7.14 -15.91
CA GLY A 414 0.66 -5.88 -16.32
C GLY A 414 1.58 -4.66 -16.14
N THR A 415 2.42 -4.68 -15.11
CA THR A 415 3.42 -3.62 -14.84
C THR A 415 4.48 -3.61 -15.94
N MET A 416 4.94 -4.78 -16.39
CA MET A 416 5.85 -4.89 -17.53
C MET A 416 5.19 -4.37 -18.82
N MET A 417 3.92 -4.70 -19.06
CA MET A 417 3.19 -4.23 -20.24
C MET A 417 3.10 -2.70 -20.27
N VAL A 418 2.64 -2.09 -19.17
CA VAL A 418 2.47 -0.63 -19.06
C VAL A 418 3.81 0.10 -19.10
N LYS A 419 4.81 -0.37 -18.35
CA LYS A 419 6.15 0.25 -18.29
C LYS A 419 6.82 0.31 -19.67
N ASN A 420 6.66 -0.74 -20.48
CA ASN A 420 7.27 -0.83 -21.80
C ASN A 420 6.35 -0.35 -22.92
N ARG A 421 5.14 0.17 -22.60
CA ARG A 421 4.14 0.62 -23.59
C ARG A 421 3.84 -0.45 -24.64
N MET A 422 3.69 -1.70 -24.20
CA MET A 422 3.45 -2.82 -25.10
C MET A 422 2.11 -2.67 -25.82
N LYS A 423 2.08 -3.04 -27.09
CA LYS A 423 0.87 -3.11 -27.90
C LYS A 423 0.13 -4.43 -27.69
N LEU A 424 -1.19 -4.42 -27.90
CA LEU A 424 -2.03 -5.62 -27.85
C LEU A 424 -1.48 -6.77 -28.72
N THR A 425 -0.94 -6.46 -29.89
CA THR A 425 -0.35 -7.43 -30.83
C THR A 425 0.93 -8.08 -30.34
N GLU A 426 1.66 -7.44 -29.42
CA GLU A 426 2.91 -7.98 -28.86
C GLU A 426 2.63 -9.00 -27.73
N ILE A 427 1.44 -8.93 -27.13
CA ILE A 427 1.00 -9.90 -26.11
C ILE A 427 0.32 -11.10 -26.76
N ALA A 428 -0.39 -10.88 -27.87
CA ALA A 428 -1.02 -11.94 -28.64
C ALA A 428 0.02 -12.98 -29.09
N GLY A 429 -0.11 -14.22 -28.62
CA GLY A 429 0.81 -15.31 -28.92
C GLY A 429 1.83 -15.64 -27.82
N ILE A 430 1.88 -14.86 -26.73
CA ILE A 430 2.61 -15.26 -25.52
C ILE A 430 1.94 -16.52 -24.95
N ILE A 431 2.71 -17.62 -24.88
CA ILE A 431 2.24 -18.89 -24.33
C ILE A 431 2.17 -18.78 -22.81
N HIS A 432 0.96 -18.54 -22.30
CA HIS A 432 0.69 -18.61 -20.86
C HIS A 432 0.54 -20.07 -20.44
N PRO A 433 1.12 -20.49 -19.30
CA PRO A 433 1.02 -21.87 -18.83
C PRO A 433 -0.43 -22.22 -18.43
N HIS A 434 -0.84 -23.47 -18.68
CA HIS A 434 -2.18 -23.97 -18.38
C HIS A 434 -2.16 -25.20 -17.46
N PRO A 435 -3.05 -25.31 -16.45
CA PRO A 435 -3.98 -24.27 -15.98
C PRO A 435 -3.32 -23.31 -14.98
N THR A 436 -3.36 -22.01 -15.24
CA THR A 436 -2.90 -20.96 -14.32
C THR A 436 -3.84 -19.76 -14.24
N LEU A 437 -3.64 -18.92 -13.22
CA LEU A 437 -4.35 -17.64 -13.10
C LEU A 437 -3.85 -16.62 -14.13
N CYS A 438 -2.59 -16.68 -14.57
CA CYS A 438 -2.01 -15.74 -15.53
C CYS A 438 -2.74 -15.72 -16.88
N GLU A 439 -3.32 -16.86 -17.30
CA GLU A 439 -4.13 -16.94 -18.53
C GLU A 439 -5.30 -15.95 -18.55
N THR A 440 -5.79 -15.51 -17.39
CA THR A 440 -6.85 -14.49 -17.31
C THR A 440 -6.41 -13.13 -17.83
N LEU A 441 -5.12 -12.78 -17.70
CA LEU A 441 -4.58 -11.53 -18.22
C LEU A 441 -4.49 -11.59 -19.75
N MET A 442 -4.02 -12.71 -20.30
CA MET A 442 -4.02 -12.96 -21.74
C MET A 442 -5.41 -12.82 -22.34
N GLU A 443 -6.41 -13.48 -21.75
CA GLU A 443 -7.78 -13.41 -22.25
C GLU A 443 -8.36 -11.99 -22.15
N ALA A 444 -8.06 -11.26 -21.07
CA ALA A 444 -8.49 -9.86 -20.94
C ALA A 444 -7.83 -8.96 -22.01
N VAL A 445 -6.58 -9.21 -22.39
CA VAL A 445 -5.92 -8.51 -23.52
C VAL A 445 -6.57 -8.86 -24.85
N LEU A 446 -6.87 -10.14 -25.10
CA LEU A 446 -7.54 -10.58 -26.33
C LEU A 446 -8.98 -10.04 -26.44
N ASP A 447 -9.67 -9.90 -25.31
CA ASP A 447 -11.02 -9.32 -25.26
C ASP A 447 -11.06 -7.86 -25.73
N VAL A 448 -9.98 -7.09 -25.54
CA VAL A 448 -9.88 -5.71 -26.09
C VAL A 448 -10.09 -5.71 -27.61
N GLN A 449 -9.70 -6.80 -28.29
CA GLN A 449 -9.84 -6.97 -29.73
C GLN A 449 -11.03 -7.86 -30.14
N GLY A 450 -11.87 -8.29 -29.19
CA GLY A 450 -12.95 -9.26 -29.43
C GLY A 450 -12.45 -10.65 -29.84
N LYS A 451 -11.23 -11.03 -29.41
CA LYS A 451 -10.56 -12.29 -29.75
C LYS A 451 -10.40 -13.25 -28.57
N ALA A 452 -10.99 -12.93 -27.41
CA ALA A 452 -10.97 -13.83 -26.26
C ALA A 452 -11.62 -15.17 -26.64
N VAL A 453 -10.94 -16.27 -26.29
CA VAL A 453 -11.33 -17.62 -26.72
C VAL A 453 -12.29 -18.25 -25.71
N HIS A 454 -12.11 -17.93 -24.43
CA HIS A 454 -12.85 -18.55 -23.33
C HIS A 454 -13.99 -17.65 -22.80
N LEU A 455 -14.46 -16.70 -23.61
CA LEU A 455 -15.64 -15.89 -23.34
C LEU A 455 -16.77 -16.27 -24.29
N ASN A 456 -18.01 -16.15 -23.81
CA ASN A 456 -19.16 -16.26 -24.69
C ASN A 456 -19.13 -15.14 -25.73
N PRO A 457 -19.51 -15.41 -26.98
CA PRO A 457 -19.61 -14.37 -28.00
C PRO A 457 -20.61 -13.29 -27.55
N PRO A 458 -20.43 -12.03 -27.99
CA PRO A 458 -21.38 -10.96 -27.71
C PRO A 458 -22.78 -11.40 -28.14
N ARG A 459 -23.79 -11.16 -27.30
CA ARG A 459 -25.19 -11.38 -27.70
C ARG A 459 -25.50 -10.40 -28.84
N SER A 460 -25.77 -10.96 -30.01
CA SER A 460 -26.18 -10.24 -31.24
C SER A 460 -27.49 -9.50 -31.07
#